data_AF-A0A7V2LQJ5-F1
#
_entry.id   AF-A0A7V2LQJ5-F1
#
_cell.length_a   1.000
_cell.length_b   1.000
_cell.length_c   1.000
_cell.angle_alpha   90.00
_cell.angle_beta   90.00
_cell.angle_gamma   90.00
#
_symmetry.space_group_name_H-M   'P 1'
#
loop_
_entity.id
_entity.type
_entity.pdbx_description
1 polymer ?
#
loop_
_entity_poly.entity_id
_entity_poly.type
_entity_poly.pdbx_seq_one_letter_code
_entity_poly.pdbx_strand_id
1 'polypeptide(L)' 'WEEQARLSLDPELARQVHGKHASTSKACSMCGQFCAMELVEKYLGISATKC' A
#
# COMPACT_ATOMS: atom_id res chain seq x y z
N TRP A 1 2.62 -5.47 -1.14
CA TRP A 1 2.01 -5.69 0.19
C TRP A 1 2.58 -6.91 0.88
N GLU A 2 2.63 -8.08 0.22
CA GLU A 2 3.21 -9.29 0.81
C GLU A 2 4.67 -9.11 1.28
N GLU A 3 5.50 -8.45 0.47
CA GLU A 3 6.89 -8.21 0.85
C GLU A 3 7.00 -7.22 2.03
N GLN A 4 6.16 -6.18 2.06
CA GLN A 4 6.06 -5.29 3.23
C GLN A 4 5.65 -6.04 4.49
N ALA A 5 4.69 -6.98 4.40
CA ALA A 5 4.31 -7.82 5.52
C ALA A 5 5.42 -8.81 5.92
N ARG A 6 6.17 -9.37 4.96
CA ARG A 6 7.31 -10.26 5.25
C ARG A 6 8.43 -9.54 6.00
N LEU A 7 8.64 -8.26 5.71
CA LEU A 7 9.67 -7.41 6.31
C LEU A 7 9.23 -6.74 7.62
N SER A 8 7.95 -6.83 8.01
CA SER A 8 7.47 -6.23 9.26
C SER A 8 7.90 -7.04 10.48
N LEU A 9 7.85 -6.40 11.66
CA LEU A 9 8.14 -7.06 12.94
C LEU A 9 7.14 -8.19 13.25
N ASP A 10 5.87 -7.97 12.90
CA ASP A 10 4.80 -8.94 13.02
C ASP A 10 4.08 -9.07 11.65
N PRO A 11 4.45 -10.07 10.84
CA PRO A 11 3.85 -10.29 9.53
C PRO A 11 2.37 -10.65 9.58
N GLU A 12 1.92 -11.32 10.63
CA GLU A 12 0.53 -11.77 10.76
C GLU A 12 -0.38 -10.59 11.08
N LEU A 13 0.00 -9.77 12.06
CA LEU A 13 -0.73 -8.54 12.38
C LEU A 13 -0.78 -7.58 11.18
N ALA A 14 0.33 -7.43 10.44
CA ALA A 14 0.37 -6.57 9.26
C ALA A 14 -0.64 -7.01 8.19
N ARG A 15 -0.70 -8.32 7.90
CA ARG A 15 -1.69 -8.89 6.96
C ARG A 15 -3.12 -8.70 7.48
N GLN A 16 -3.36 -8.94 8.76
CA GLN A 16 -4.69 -8.81 9.36
C GLN A 16 -5.21 -7.37 9.29
N VAL A 17 -4.39 -6.39 9.65
CA VAL A 17 -4.78 -4.97 9.64
C VAL A 17 -4.99 -4.48 8.21
N HIS A 18 -4.08 -4.80 7.28
CA HIS A 18 -4.23 -4.42 5.87
C HIS A 18 -5.46 -5.08 5.23
N GLY A 19 -5.73 -6.35 5.53
CA GLY A 19 -6.88 -7.10 5.00
C GLY A 19 -8.22 -6.78 5.66
N LYS A 20 -8.24 -6.02 6.76
CA LYS A 20 -9.48 -5.67 7.49
C LYS A 20 -10.47 -4.85 6.64
N HIS A 21 -9.95 -4.08 5.70
CA HIS A 21 -10.73 -3.22 4.84
C HIS A 21 -10.38 -3.49 3.37
N ALA A 22 -11.40 -3.77 2.56
CA ALA A 22 -11.20 -3.94 1.13
C ALA A 22 -10.72 -2.62 0.48
N SER A 23 -9.77 -2.72 -0.43
CA SER A 23 -9.41 -1.63 -1.34
C SER A 23 -9.86 -1.97 -2.75
N THR A 24 -10.39 -0.99 -3.46
CA THR A 24 -10.78 -1.10 -4.87
C THR A 24 -9.64 -0.72 -5.83
N SER A 25 -8.46 -0.40 -5.31
CA SER A 25 -7.29 0.07 -6.06
C SER A 25 -6.01 -0.63 -5.61
N LYS A 26 -4.87 -0.34 -6.26
CA LYS A 26 -3.56 -0.86 -5.83
C LYS A 26 -3.08 -0.20 -4.52
N ALA A 27 -3.67 0.95 -4.17
CA ALA A 27 -3.50 1.59 -2.87
C ALA A 27 -4.19 0.84 -1.74
N CYS A 28 -3.89 1.21 -0.49
CA CYS A 28 -4.63 0.72 0.67
C CYS A 28 -5.97 1.47 0.84
N SER A 29 -6.81 0.94 1.72
CA SER A 29 -8.13 1.49 2.05
C SER A 29 -8.12 2.88 2.71
N MET A 30 -6.96 3.38 3.13
CA MET A 30 -6.86 4.65 3.86
C MET A 30 -7.09 5.86 2.95
N CYS A 31 -6.35 5.96 1.83
CA CYS A 31 -6.45 7.08 0.90
C CYS A 31 -7.22 6.72 -0.39
N GLY A 32 -7.32 5.43 -0.71
CA GLY A 32 -7.95 4.94 -1.94
C GLY A 32 -7.40 5.62 -3.19
N GLN A 33 -8.30 6.19 -3.99
CA GLN A 33 -8.00 6.89 -5.25
C GLN A 33 -7.05 8.10 -5.12
N PHE A 34 -6.83 8.60 -3.90
CA PHE A 34 -5.94 9.74 -3.62
C PHE A 34 -4.61 9.29 -2.97
N CYS A 35 -4.17 8.07 -3.25
CA CYS A 35 -2.90 7.55 -2.74
C CYS A 35 -1.70 8.40 -3.17
N ALA A 36 -0.98 8.95 -2.18
CA ALA A 36 0.17 9.81 -2.44
C ALA A 36 1.25 9.13 -3.29
N MET A 37 1.56 7.86 -3.03
CA MET A 37 2.58 7.11 -3.79
C MET A 37 2.18 6.93 -5.26
N GLU A 38 0.90 6.64 -5.54
CA GLU A 38 0.41 6.52 -6.91
C GLU A 38 0.42 7.86 -7.64
N LEU A 39 0.02 8.95 -6.96
CA LEU A 39 0.03 10.29 -7.55
C LEU A 39 1.45 10.75 -7.87
N VAL A 40 2.40 10.49 -6.97
CA VAL A 40 3.81 10.80 -7.17
C VAL A 40 4.38 10.04 -8.37
N GLU A 41 4.12 8.72 -8.47
CA GLU A 41 4.56 7.93 -9.63
C GLU A 41 3.94 8.46 -10.94
N LYS A 42 2.66 8.81 -10.91
CA LYS A 42 1.92 9.29 -12.09
C LYS A 42 2.38 10.66 -12.60
N TYR A 43 2.64 11.61 -11.70
CA TYR A 43 2.84 13.01 -12.08
C TYR A 43 4.29 13.49 -12.02
N LEU A 44 5.16 12.82 -11.26
CA LEU A 44 6.56 13.24 -11.12
C LEU A 44 7.53 12.43 -11.98
N GLY A 45 7.05 11.42 -12.72
CA GLY A 45 7.88 10.62 -13.63
C GLY A 45 8.96 9.79 -12.91
N ILE A 46 8.81 9.58 -11.59
CA ILE A 46 9.70 8.77 -10.77
C ILE A 46 9.04 7.42 -10.47
N SER A 47 9.86 6.37 -10.32
CA SER A 47 9.37 5.10 -9.79
C SER A 47 9.30 5.20 -8.26
N ALA A 48 8.09 5.36 -7.73
CA ALA A 48 7.88 5.28 -6.29
C ALA A 48 8.03 3.83 -5.82
N THR A 49 8.61 3.64 -4.63
CA THR A 49 8.59 2.33 -3.97
C THR A 49 7.15 1.93 -3.73
N LYS A 50 6.75 0.77 -4.26
CA LYS A 50 5.37 0.28 -4.17
C LYS A 50 5.17 -0.46 -2.86
N CYS A 51 3.95 -0.35 -2.33
CA CYS A 51 3.53 -1.11 -1.16
C CYS A 51 3.45 -2.60 -1.41
#